data_AF-A0A5C8SDP1-F1
#
_entry.id   AF-A0A5C8SDP1-F1
#
_cell.length_a   1.000
_cell.length_b   1.000
_cell.length_c   1.000
_cell.angle_alpha   90.00
_cell.angle_beta   90.00
_cell.angle_gamma   90.00
#
_symmetry.space_group_name_H-M   'P 1'
#
loop_
_entity.id
_entity.type
_entity.pdbx_description
1 polymer ?
#
loop_
_entity_poly.entity_id
_entity_poly.type
_entity_poly.pdbx_seq_one_letter_code
_entity_poly.pdbx_strand_id
1 'polypeptide(L)'
;MIPADIAAKLAKILPRLASEHDGEVVAAAHAMGRTLAAAGLDWHALAKTIEIAPIQSAPSSFPQRSSTAPDAKSDAPNASCRRAGMRLRDTQTIEPWSRVARYGLMLDWTMPKAFGGRFLSKTDRDRLKGFEGDVSVTNADAAWIEAVVIQAHQAVEAWRNREKAAA
;
A
#
# COMPACT_ATOMS: atom_id res chain seq x y z
N MET A 1 -18.07 -15.85 -16.01
CA MET A 1 -16.89 -16.68 -16.38
C MET A 1 -16.43 -16.22 -17.74
N ILE A 2 -15.19 -15.75 -17.87
CA ILE A 2 -14.67 -15.23 -19.14
C ILE A 2 -14.27 -16.41 -20.04
N PRO A 3 -14.69 -16.45 -21.31
CA PRO A 3 -14.28 -17.50 -22.24
C PRO A 3 -12.75 -17.52 -22.40
N ALA A 4 -12.16 -18.71 -22.52
CA ALA A 4 -10.69 -18.87 -22.57
C ALA A 4 -10.03 -18.13 -23.76
N ASP A 5 -10.70 -18.08 -24.92
CA ASP A 5 -10.24 -17.32 -26.10
C ASP A 5 -10.13 -15.81 -25.82
N ILE A 6 -11.12 -15.27 -25.11
CA ILE A 6 -11.18 -13.86 -24.71
C ILE A 6 -10.11 -13.57 -23.65
N ALA A 7 -9.94 -14.46 -22.68
CA ALA A 7 -8.90 -14.34 -21.67
C ALA A 7 -7.49 -14.29 -22.30
N ALA A 8 -7.22 -15.14 -23.30
CA ALA A 8 -5.95 -15.14 -24.02
C ALA A 8 -5.70 -13.83 -24.81
N LYS A 9 -6.74 -13.23 -25.38
CA LYS A 9 -6.66 -11.93 -26.05
C LYS A 9 -6.42 -10.79 -25.06
N LEU A 10 -7.14 -10.79 -23.94
CA LEU A 10 -6.96 -9.79 -22.87
C LEU A 10 -5.55 -9.85 -22.29
N ALA A 11 -5.00 -11.04 -22.06
CA ALA A 11 -3.63 -11.21 -21.54
C ALA A 11 -2.56 -10.56 -22.43
N LYS A 12 -2.80 -10.42 -23.75
CA LYS A 12 -1.87 -9.75 -24.68
C LYS A 12 -2.00 -8.23 -24.66
N ILE A 13 -3.18 -7.70 -24.31
CA ILE A 13 -3.45 -6.26 -24.29
C ILE A 13 -3.10 -5.66 -22.92
N LEU A 14 -3.28 -6.43 -21.85
CA LEU A 14 -3.08 -5.99 -20.46
C LEU A 14 -1.72 -5.32 -20.20
N PRO A 15 -0.57 -5.82 -20.72
CA PRO A 15 0.72 -5.17 -20.51
C PRO A 15 0.81 -3.76 -21.09
N ARG A 16 0.02 -3.45 -22.13
CA ARG A 16 0.02 -2.11 -22.76
C ARG A 16 -0.61 -1.04 -21.89
N LEU A 17 -1.35 -1.43 -20.85
CA LEU A 17 -1.85 -0.49 -19.85
C LEU A 17 -0.72 0.10 -18.97
N ALA A 18 0.46 -0.53 -18.97
CA ALA A 18 1.65 -0.04 -18.28
C ALA A 18 2.60 0.75 -19.20
N SER A 19 2.13 1.19 -20.37
CA SER A 19 2.94 2.05 -21.26
C SER A 19 3.10 3.45 -20.68
N GLU A 20 4.26 4.07 -20.92
CA GLU A 20 4.57 5.47 -20.57
C GLU A 20 3.85 6.49 -21.47
N HIS A 21 3.17 6.03 -22.53
CA HIS A 21 2.43 6.87 -23.46
C HIS A 21 0.94 6.79 -23.19
N ASP A 22 0.35 7.89 -22.72
CA ASP A 22 -1.08 7.97 -22.41
C ASP A 22 -1.98 7.52 -23.58
N GLY A 23 -1.60 7.86 -24.82
CA GLY A 23 -2.33 7.44 -26.02
C GLY A 23 -2.38 5.93 -26.20
N GLU A 24 -1.31 5.21 -25.82
CA GLU A 24 -1.26 3.76 -25.88
C GLU A 24 -2.08 3.11 -24.76
N VAL A 25 -2.06 3.69 -23.56
CA VAL A 25 -2.87 3.23 -22.42
C VAL A 25 -4.36 3.36 -22.75
N VAL A 26 -4.78 4.51 -23.26
CA VAL A 26 -6.17 4.77 -23.67
C VAL A 26 -6.58 3.83 -24.80
N ALA A 27 -5.73 3.65 -25.82
CA ALA A 27 -6.00 2.73 -26.92
C ALA A 27 -6.12 1.27 -26.44
N ALA A 28 -5.28 0.85 -25.50
CA ALA A 28 -5.31 -0.48 -24.90
C ALA A 28 -6.59 -0.70 -24.07
N ALA A 29 -6.98 0.28 -23.24
CA ALA A 29 -8.23 0.23 -22.49
C ALA A 29 -9.44 0.11 -23.43
N HIS A 30 -9.51 0.92 -24.49
CA HIS A 30 -10.57 0.81 -25.49
C HIS A 30 -10.56 -0.54 -26.21
N ALA A 31 -9.39 -1.09 -26.54
CA ALA A 31 -9.27 -2.39 -27.18
C ALA A 31 -9.75 -3.53 -26.27
N MET A 32 -9.45 -3.48 -24.97
CA MET A 32 -9.99 -4.41 -23.98
C MET A 32 -11.50 -4.30 -23.85
N GLY A 33 -12.04 -3.08 -23.78
CA GLY A 33 -13.49 -2.84 -23.75
C GLY A 33 -14.21 -3.45 -24.96
N ARG A 34 -13.68 -3.26 -26.18
CA ARG A 34 -14.22 -3.91 -27.39
C ARG A 34 -14.14 -5.43 -27.34
N THR A 35 -13.04 -5.98 -26.81
CA THR A 35 -12.82 -7.43 -26.71
C THR A 35 -13.78 -8.08 -25.71
N LEU A 36 -14.09 -7.40 -24.60
CA LEU A 36 -15.11 -7.83 -23.64
C LEU A 36 -16.52 -7.72 -24.23
N ALA A 37 -16.83 -6.59 -24.88
CA ALA A 37 -18.13 -6.36 -25.50
C ALA A 37 -18.45 -7.38 -26.60
N ALA A 38 -17.45 -7.82 -27.37
CA ALA A 38 -17.60 -8.88 -28.37
C ALA A 38 -18.06 -10.23 -27.77
N ALA A 39 -17.83 -10.43 -26.47
CA ALA A 39 -18.27 -11.61 -25.72
C ALA A 39 -19.54 -11.35 -24.87
N GLY A 40 -20.17 -10.17 -25.02
CA GLY A 40 -21.32 -9.77 -24.19
C GLY A 40 -20.96 -9.48 -22.74
N LEU A 41 -19.68 -9.20 -22.45
CA LEU A 41 -19.15 -8.94 -21.12
C LEU A 41 -18.78 -7.47 -20.95
N ASP A 42 -18.71 -7.02 -19.71
CA ASP A 42 -18.27 -5.68 -19.35
C ASP A 42 -17.08 -5.70 -18.37
N TRP A 43 -16.62 -4.52 -17.98
CA TRP A 43 -15.52 -4.36 -17.02
C TRP A 43 -15.85 -4.94 -15.63
N HIS A 44 -17.11 -4.92 -15.21
CA HIS A 44 -17.53 -5.51 -13.93
C HIS A 44 -17.42 -7.04 -13.97
N ALA A 45 -17.78 -7.67 -15.09
CA ALA A 45 -17.60 -9.10 -15.28
C ALA A 45 -16.11 -9.51 -15.26
N LEU A 46 -15.23 -8.66 -15.80
CA LEU A 46 -13.79 -8.85 -15.71
C LEU A 46 -13.31 -8.76 -14.25
N ALA A 47 -13.66 -7.69 -13.54
CA ALA A 47 -13.26 -7.47 -12.15
C ALA A 47 -13.70 -8.62 -11.23
N LYS A 48 -14.96 -9.03 -11.34
CA LYS A 48 -15.51 -10.17 -10.58
C LYS A 48 -14.75 -11.46 -10.84
N THR A 49 -14.26 -11.68 -12.06
CA THR A 49 -13.47 -12.87 -12.39
C THR A 49 -12.08 -12.84 -11.76
N ILE A 50 -11.46 -11.67 -11.66
CA ILE A 50 -10.16 -11.48 -11.01
C ILE A 50 -10.28 -11.67 -9.50
N GLU A 51 -11.34 -11.13 -8.88
CA GLU A 51 -11.59 -11.29 -7.43
C GLU A 51 -11.87 -12.74 -7.03
N ILE A 52 -12.49 -13.52 -7.92
CA ILE A 52 -12.83 -14.93 -7.65
C ILE A 52 -11.65 -15.87 -7.88
N ALA A 53 -10.60 -15.46 -8.61
CA ALA A 53 -9.46 -16.34 -8.86
C ALA A 53 -8.80 -16.72 -7.52
N PRO A 54 -8.90 -18.00 -7.09
CA PRO A 54 -8.21 -18.41 -5.88
C PRO A 54 -6.73 -18.23 -6.15
N ILE A 55 -6.06 -17.56 -5.22
CA ILE A 55 -4.60 -17.48 -5.16
C ILE A 55 -4.12 -18.94 -5.11
N GLN A 56 -3.81 -19.52 -6.27
CA GLN A 56 -3.24 -20.85 -6.33
C GLN A 56 -1.81 -20.71 -5.83
N SER A 57 -1.67 -20.80 -4.52
CA SER A 57 -0.41 -21.08 -3.85
C SER A 57 0.09 -22.40 -4.42
N ALA A 58 0.91 -22.33 -5.48
CA ALA A 58 1.66 -23.49 -5.92
C ALA A 58 2.44 -24.00 -4.69
N PRO A 59 2.39 -25.31 -4.37
CA PRO A 59 3.26 -25.85 -3.33
C PRO A 59 4.69 -25.75 -3.85
N SER A 60 5.37 -24.69 -3.44
CA SER A 60 6.76 -24.51 -3.78
C SER A 60 7.53 -25.65 -3.11
N SER A 61 8.04 -26.57 -3.92
CA SER A 61 9.01 -27.57 -3.51
C SER A 61 10.35 -26.87 -3.26
N PHE A 62 10.40 -26.01 -2.25
CA PHE A 62 11.65 -25.65 -1.61
C PHE A 62 11.95 -26.72 -0.57
N PRO A 63 13.20 -27.20 -0.45
CA PRO A 63 13.57 -28.11 0.62
C PRO A 63 13.20 -27.44 1.94
N GLN A 64 12.26 -28.07 2.63
CA GLN A 64 11.71 -27.65 3.90
C GLN A 64 12.85 -27.65 4.92
N ARG A 65 13.53 -26.50 5.03
CA ARG A 65 14.47 -26.23 6.12
C ARG A 65 13.67 -26.44 7.39
N SER A 66 14.08 -27.45 8.14
CA SER A 66 13.46 -27.92 9.38
C SER A 66 13.02 -26.72 10.21
N SER A 67 11.71 -26.64 10.47
CA SER A 67 11.12 -25.72 11.42
C SER A 67 11.71 -25.99 12.80
N THR A 68 12.81 -25.33 13.13
CA THR A 68 13.12 -25.00 14.52
C THR A 68 12.11 -23.95 14.96
N ALA A 69 11.53 -24.17 16.14
CA ALA A 69 10.50 -23.40 16.83
C ALA A 69 10.45 -21.89 16.50
N PRO A 70 9.26 -21.24 16.58
CA PRO A 70 9.20 -19.78 16.53
C PRO A 70 10.06 -19.23 17.66
N ASP A 71 11.20 -18.65 17.31
CA ASP A 71 12.05 -17.91 18.24
C ASP A 71 11.21 -16.76 18.79
N ALA A 72 10.57 -16.97 19.94
CA ALA A 72 9.80 -15.95 20.67
C ALA A 72 10.63 -14.69 20.98
N LYS A 73 11.96 -14.76 20.80
CA LYS A 73 12.90 -13.63 20.87
C LYS A 73 12.83 -12.69 19.67
N SER A 74 12.33 -13.14 18.52
CA SER A 74 12.26 -12.32 17.29
C SER A 74 11.07 -11.36 17.26
N ASP A 75 10.00 -11.67 18.02
CA ASP A 75 8.82 -10.81 18.18
C ASP A 75 8.88 -9.95 19.45
N ALA A 76 9.99 -9.98 20.18
CA ALA A 76 10.17 -9.12 21.34
C ALA A 76 10.10 -7.65 20.90
N PRO A 77 9.46 -6.76 21.69
CA PRO A 77 9.28 -5.35 21.33
C PRO A 77 10.62 -4.63 21.09
N ASN A 78 11.67 -5.07 21.77
CA ASN A 78 13.01 -4.47 21.69
C ASN A 78 13.90 -5.14 20.62
N ALA A 79 13.42 -6.17 19.92
CA ALA A 79 14.17 -6.82 18.85
C ALA A 79 14.19 -5.92 17.60
N SER A 80 15.28 -5.98 16.83
CA SER A 80 15.38 -5.25 15.56
C SER A 80 14.29 -5.69 14.60
N CYS A 81 13.60 -4.73 14.03
CA CYS A 81 12.48 -4.99 13.15
C CYS A 81 12.97 -5.65 11.86
N ARG A 82 12.40 -6.81 11.55
CA ARG A 82 12.68 -7.53 10.28
C ARG A 82 11.99 -6.88 9.09
N ARG A 83 11.04 -5.96 9.31
CA ARG A 83 10.35 -5.23 8.25
C ARG A 83 11.28 -4.13 7.73
N ALA A 84 11.55 -4.15 6.43
CA ALA A 84 12.32 -3.10 5.77
C ALA A 84 11.62 -1.72 5.81
N GLY A 85 10.31 -1.67 6.07
CA GLY A 85 9.55 -0.44 6.02
C GLY A 85 8.03 -0.62 6.09
N MET A 86 7.31 0.45 5.74
CA MET A 86 5.85 0.51 5.65
C MET A 86 5.42 1.07 4.30
N ARG A 87 4.31 0.56 3.75
CA ARG A 87 3.70 1.14 2.55
C ARG A 87 2.95 2.40 2.93
N LEU A 88 3.35 3.54 2.39
CA LEU A 88 2.57 4.77 2.51
C LEU A 88 1.39 4.71 1.55
N ARG A 89 0.26 5.31 1.92
CA ARG A 89 -1.02 5.17 1.19
C ARG A 89 -0.96 5.63 -0.27
N ASP A 90 -0.02 6.52 -0.57
CA ASP A 90 0.22 7.09 -1.90
C ASP A 90 1.19 6.25 -2.76
N THR A 91 2.01 5.39 -2.12
CA THR A 91 3.07 4.63 -2.79
C THR A 91 2.78 3.14 -2.78
N GLN A 92 2.79 2.49 -3.94
CA GLN A 92 2.74 1.02 -4.01
C GLN A 92 4.02 0.34 -3.49
N THR A 93 5.07 1.13 -3.23
CA THR A 93 6.38 0.66 -2.77
C THR A 93 6.46 0.64 -1.24
N ILE A 94 7.21 -0.32 -0.69
CA ILE A 94 7.54 -0.35 0.74
C ILE A 94 8.59 0.72 0.98
N GLU A 95 8.22 1.77 1.70
CA GLU A 95 9.12 2.87 2.03
C GLU A 95 9.89 2.57 3.31
N PRO A 96 11.21 2.85 3.35
CA PRO A 96 12.00 2.59 4.54
C PRO A 96 11.48 3.40 5.73
N TRP A 97 11.63 2.88 6.94
CA TRP A 97 11.10 3.49 8.16
C TRP A 97 11.55 4.94 8.37
N SER A 98 12.74 5.31 7.93
CA SER A 98 13.24 6.70 7.95
C SER A 98 12.38 7.63 7.10
N ARG A 99 11.94 7.17 5.92
CA ARG A 99 11.05 7.93 5.04
C ARG A 99 9.63 7.97 5.57
N VAL A 100 9.17 6.89 6.21
CA VAL A 100 7.86 6.83 6.89
C VAL A 100 7.81 7.83 8.05
N ALA A 101 8.87 7.91 8.85
CA ALA A 101 8.98 8.85 9.97
C ALA A 101 8.97 10.31 9.49
N ARG A 102 9.73 10.61 8.42
CA ARG A 102 9.74 11.93 7.77
C ARG A 102 8.39 12.31 7.19
N TYR A 103 7.67 11.34 6.61
CA TYR A 103 6.31 11.55 6.12
C TYR A 103 5.33 11.87 7.26
N GLY A 104 5.42 11.19 8.40
CA GLY A 104 4.65 11.53 9.60
C GLY A 104 4.88 12.96 10.10
N LEU A 105 6.15 13.40 10.12
CA LEU A 105 6.50 14.79 10.45
C LEU A 105 5.94 15.80 9.43
N MET A 106 5.98 15.47 8.14
CA MET A 106 5.43 16.33 7.09
C MET A 106 3.92 16.54 7.29
N LEU A 107 3.17 15.48 7.59
CA LEU A 107 1.73 15.55 7.83
C LEU A 107 1.39 16.42 9.07
N ASP A 108 2.18 16.31 10.13
CA ASP A 108 2.02 17.14 11.34
C ASP A 108 2.15 18.64 11.08
N TRP A 109 3.03 19.01 10.14
CA TRP A 109 3.28 20.41 9.77
C TRP A 109 2.32 20.96 8.73
N THR A 110 1.77 20.09 7.87
CA THR A 110 0.91 20.49 6.75
C THR A 110 -0.54 20.75 7.21
N MET A 111 -0.99 20.09 8.27
CA MET A 111 -2.36 20.24 8.75
C MET A 111 -2.58 21.52 9.60
N PRO A 112 -3.67 22.27 9.38
CA PRO A 112 -4.00 23.41 10.23
C PRO A 112 -4.37 22.98 11.65
N LYS A 113 -3.94 23.75 12.67
CA LYS A 113 -4.18 23.46 14.10
C LYS A 113 -5.65 23.26 14.47
N ALA A 114 -6.57 23.93 13.76
CA ALA A 114 -8.01 23.83 14.02
C ALA A 114 -8.61 22.45 13.71
N PHE A 115 -7.90 21.60 12.96
CA PHE A 115 -8.38 20.30 12.49
C PHE A 115 -7.49 19.13 12.92
N GLY A 116 -6.69 19.32 13.98
CA GLY A 116 -5.77 18.28 14.48
C GLY A 116 -4.33 18.40 13.96
N GLY A 117 -3.96 19.54 13.37
CA GLY A 117 -2.54 19.87 13.16
C GLY A 117 -1.79 19.96 14.48
N ARG A 118 -0.50 19.57 14.50
CA ARG A 118 0.26 19.30 15.75
C ARG A 118 -0.33 18.17 16.59
N PHE A 119 -0.80 17.10 15.95
CA PHE A 119 -1.25 15.91 16.68
C PHE A 119 -0.10 15.20 17.39
N LEU A 120 1.14 15.45 16.97
CA LEU A 120 2.33 14.94 17.63
C LEU A 120 2.78 15.85 18.77
N SER A 121 3.06 15.23 19.92
CA SER A 121 3.70 15.95 21.03
C SER A 121 5.12 16.38 20.64
N LYS A 122 5.74 17.25 21.44
CA LYS A 122 7.16 17.61 21.24
C LYS A 122 8.05 16.36 21.32
N THR A 123 7.78 15.49 22.29
CA THR A 123 8.49 14.22 22.50
C THR A 123 8.37 13.29 21.29
N ASP A 124 7.18 13.20 20.69
CA ASP A 124 6.96 12.35 19.51
C ASP A 124 7.70 12.88 18.28
N ARG A 125 7.74 14.20 18.11
CA ARG A 125 8.49 14.83 17.02
C ARG A 125 9.99 14.65 17.17
N ASP A 126 10.51 14.77 18.39
CA ASP A 126 11.93 14.55 18.67
C ASP A 126 12.29 13.06 18.47
N ARG A 127 11.37 12.14 18.84
CA ARG A 127 11.53 10.70 18.59
C ARG A 127 11.51 10.35 17.10
N LEU A 128 10.61 10.94 16.29
CA LEU A 128 10.59 10.75 14.84
C LEU A 128 11.85 11.27 14.15
N LYS A 129 12.37 12.43 14.58
CA LYS A 129 13.65 12.95 14.07
C LYS A 129 14.82 12.02 14.36
N GLY A 130 14.77 11.29 15.48
CA GLY A 130 15.74 10.24 15.78
C GLY A 130 15.82 9.12 14.74
N PHE A 131 14.76 8.92 13.94
CA PHE A 131 14.70 7.91 12.88
C PHE A 131 15.01 8.45 11.47
N GLU A 132 15.31 9.75 11.29
CA GLU A 132 15.69 10.30 9.97
C GLU A 132 17.10 9.87 9.51
N GLY A 133 17.86 9.15 10.34
CA GLY A 133 19.17 8.56 10.02
C GLY A 133 19.12 7.05 9.74
N ASP A 134 20.30 6.45 9.55
CA ASP A 134 20.47 4.99 9.34
C ASP A 134 20.40 4.26 10.69
N VAL A 135 19.23 4.32 11.33
CA VAL A 135 18.99 3.79 12.67
C VAL A 135 18.18 2.50 12.57
N SER A 136 18.68 1.45 13.23
CA SER A 136 17.97 0.17 13.32
C SER A 136 16.71 0.33 14.17
N VAL A 137 15.55 0.22 13.53
CA VAL A 137 14.23 0.39 14.15
C VAL A 137 13.84 -0.90 14.87
N THR A 138 13.37 -0.82 16.12
CA THR A 138 12.85 -2.00 16.83
C THR A 138 11.41 -2.32 16.42
N ASN A 139 10.92 -3.52 16.74
CA ASN A 139 9.51 -3.88 16.49
C ASN A 139 8.54 -2.91 17.19
N ALA A 140 8.86 -2.46 18.42
CA ALA A 140 8.06 -1.47 19.14
C ALA A 140 8.09 -0.09 18.46
N ASP A 141 9.25 0.32 17.94
CA ASP A 141 9.37 1.57 17.21
C ASP A 141 8.60 1.53 15.88
N ALA A 142 8.69 0.42 15.14
CA ALA A 142 7.93 0.21 13.92
C ALA A 142 6.42 0.27 14.16
N ALA A 143 5.93 -0.43 15.19
CA ALA A 143 4.52 -0.39 15.56
C ALA A 143 4.05 1.01 16.00
N TRP A 144 4.92 1.74 16.69
CA TRP A 144 4.63 3.12 17.11
C TRP A 144 4.60 4.09 15.93
N ILE A 145 5.57 4.03 15.01
CA ILE A 145 5.59 4.83 13.78
C ILE A 145 4.33 4.55 12.94
N GLU A 146 3.95 3.29 12.82
CA GLU A 146 2.73 2.86 12.12
C GLU A 146 1.47 3.48 12.75
N ALA A 147 1.33 3.42 14.08
CA ALA A 147 0.21 4.04 14.79
C ALA A 147 0.14 5.56 14.56
N VAL A 148 1.30 6.24 14.59
CA VAL A 148 1.41 7.69 14.31
C VAL A 148 0.91 8.02 12.90
N VAL A 149 1.32 7.25 11.88
CA VAL A 149 0.91 7.48 10.49
C VAL A 149 -0.58 7.21 10.29
N ILE A 150 -1.13 6.16 10.93
CA ILE A 150 -2.57 5.86 10.90
C ILE A 150 -3.37 7.02 11.50
N GLN A 151 -2.95 7.53 12.66
CA GLN A 151 -3.59 8.68 13.30
C GLN A 151 -3.52 9.94 12.43
N ALA A 152 -2.38 10.18 11.77
CA ALA A 152 -2.21 11.28 10.83
C ALA A 152 -3.19 11.17 9.65
N HIS A 153 -3.34 9.99 9.07
CA HIS A 153 -4.30 9.75 7.98
C HIS A 153 -5.76 9.96 8.42
N GLN A 154 -6.13 9.51 9.63
CA GLN A 154 -7.46 9.75 10.18
C GLN A 154 -7.74 11.24 10.36
N ALA A 155 -6.75 12.01 10.83
CA ALA A 155 -6.88 13.47 10.96
C ALA A 155 -7.07 14.17 9.60
N VAL A 156 -6.30 13.75 8.57
CA VAL A 156 -6.45 14.26 7.20
C VAL A 156 -7.84 13.94 6.62
N GLU A 157 -8.34 12.73 6.83
CA GLU A 157 -9.69 12.34 6.38
C GLU A 157 -10.77 13.14 7.09
N ALA A 158 -10.65 13.36 8.41
CA ALA A 158 -11.58 14.17 9.18
C ALA A 158 -11.61 15.63 8.68
N TRP A 159 -10.46 16.19 8.31
CA TRP A 159 -10.37 17.52 7.68
C TRP A 159 -11.11 17.57 6.33
N ARG A 160 -10.80 16.64 5.41
CA ARG A 160 -11.45 16.57 4.09
C ARG A 160 -12.97 16.40 4.19
N ASN A 161 -13.44 15.59 5.14
CA ASN A 161 -14.87 15.38 5.34
C ASN A 161 -15.58 16.63 5.89
N ARG A 162 -14.91 17.42 6.74
CA ARG A 162 -15.45 18.70 7.23
C ARG A 162 -15.47 19.79 6.17
N GLU A 163 -14.45 19.88 5.31
CA GLU A 163 -14.47 20.83 4.19
C GLU A 163 -15.61 20.53 3.22
N LYS A 164 -15.83 19.26 2.89
CA LYS A 164 -16.98 18.83 2.06
C LYS A 164 -18.33 19.09 2.71
N ALA A 165 -18.42 19.08 4.03
CA ALA A 165 -19.67 19.37 4.74
C ALA A 165 -19.94 20.87 4.92
N ALA A 166 -18.93 21.72 4.71
CA ALA A 166 -19.03 23.17 4.79
C ALA A 166 -19.20 23.84 3.41
N ALA A 167 -19.05 23.08 2.32
CA ALA A 167 -19.29 23.47 0.93
C ALA A 167 -20.68 23.04 0.47
#